data_AF-B7PIS5-F1
#
_entry.id   AF-B7PIS5-F1
#
_cell.length_a   1.000
_cell.length_b   1.000
_cell.length_c   1.000
_cell.angle_alpha   90.00
_cell.angle_beta   90.00
_cell.angle_gamma   90.00
#
_symmetry.space_group_name_H-M   'P 1'
#
loop_
_entity.id
_entity.type
_entity.pdbx_description
1 polymer ?
#
loop_
_entity_poly.entity_id
_entity_poly.type
_entity_poly.pdbx_seq_one_letter_code
_entity_poly.pdbx_strand_id
1 'polypeptide(L)' 'SYTRATVSWIEPTALTRKSAVCRRTLGRITYDKLANTLLETFEDYNLQGKVTKVVTDNGSNFVKAL' A
#
# COMPACT_ATOMS: atom_id res chain seq x y z
N SER A 1 -9.88 0.98 -13.83
CA SER A 1 -9.87 0.99 -12.35
C SER A 1 -8.89 2.05 -11.86
N TYR A 2 -9.05 2.50 -10.61
CA TYR A 2 -8.16 3.43 -9.95
C TYR A 2 -7.76 2.85 -8.59
N THR A 3 -6.47 2.82 -8.28
CA THR A 3 -5.96 2.38 -6.99
C THR A 3 -5.07 3.47 -6.41
N ARG A 4 -5.27 3.78 -5.13
CA ARG A 4 -4.42 4.68 -4.36
C ARG A 4 -3.87 3.90 -3.17
N ALA A 5 -2.56 3.92 -3.02
CA ALA A 5 -1.89 3.41 -1.84
C ALA A 5 -1.55 4.58 -0.91
N THR A 6 -1.85 4.39 0.38
CA THR A 6 -1.48 5.32 1.45
C THR A 6 -0.80 4.56 2.56
N VAL A 7 0.31 5.09 3.05
CA VAL A 7 1.00 4.59 4.23
C VAL A 7 0.58 5.45 5.43
N SER A 8 0.37 4.83 6.57
CA SER A 8 0.09 5.53 7.83
C SER A 8 0.94 4.93 8.94
N TRP A 9 1.46 5.79 9.81
CA TRP A 9 2.30 5.42 10.95
C TRP A 9 2.02 6.32 12.15
N ILE A 10 2.49 5.92 13.32
CA ILE A 10 2.50 6.77 14.51
C ILE A 10 3.88 7.43 14.59
N GLU A 11 3.91 8.76 14.64
CA GLU A 11 5.13 9.53 14.87
C GLU A 11 5.65 9.23 16.29
N PRO A 12 6.87 8.68 16.47
CA PRO A 12 7.33 8.21 17.79
C PRO A 12 7.37 9.31 18.85
N THR A 13 7.71 10.53 18.47
CA THR A 13 7.88 11.65 19.42
C THR A 13 6.56 12.31 19.79
N ALA A 14 5.72 12.60 18.80
CA ALA A 14 4.47 13.31 19.01
C ALA A 14 3.30 12.38 19.35
N LEU A 15 3.45 11.06 19.18
CA LEU A 15 2.40 10.04 19.29
C LEU A 15 1.17 10.38 18.45
N THR A 16 1.37 11.08 17.32
CA THR A 16 0.31 11.46 16.40
C THR A 16 0.31 10.54 15.19
N ARG A 17 -0.88 10.24 14.67
CA ARG A 17 -1.01 9.50 13.42
C ARG A 17 -0.60 10.41 12.25
N LYS A 18 0.33 9.92 11.44
CA LYS A 18 0.73 10.51 10.16
C LYS A 18 0.28 9.60 9.03
N SER A 19 -0.01 10.20 7.88
CA SER A 19 -0.39 9.50 6.67
C SER A 19 0.20 10.19 5.45
N ALA A 20 0.64 9.42 4.47
CA ALA A 20 1.14 9.92 3.20
C ALA A 20 0.61 9.08 2.03
N VAL A 21 0.36 9.74 0.90
CA VAL A 21 0.05 9.05 -0.36
C VAL A 21 1.36 8.59 -0.98
N CYS A 22 1.53 7.28 -1.17
CA CYS A 22 2.74 6.71 -1.76
C CYS A 22 2.57 6.43 -3.25
N ARG A 23 1.39 5.99 -3.71
CA ARG A 23 1.20 5.66 -5.12
C ARG A 23 -0.23 5.85 -5.62
N ARG A 24 -0.35 6.22 -6.89
CA ARG A 24 -1.61 6.29 -7.63
C ARG A 24 -1.45 5.52 -8.94
N THR A 25 -2.29 4.52 -9.14
CA THR A 25 -2.28 3.70 -10.36
C THR A 25 -3.61 3.85 -11.07
N LEU A 26 -3.54 4.24 -12.34
CA LEU A 26 -4.69 4.36 -13.25
C LEU A 26 -4.62 3.22 -14.28
N GLY A 27 -5.75 2.58 -14.55
CA GLY A 27 -5.86 1.56 -15.60
C GLY A 27 -6.38 0.22 -15.11
N ARG A 28 -6.00 -0.86 -15.81
CA ARG A 28 -6.44 -2.23 -15.49
C ARG A 28 -5.62 -2.78 -14.34
N ILE A 29 -6.28 -2.99 -13.20
CA ILE A 29 -5.71 -3.61 -12.00
C ILE A 29 -6.05 -5.10 -12.05
N THR A 30 -5.02 -5.94 -12.20
CA THR A 30 -5.08 -7.40 -11.99
C THR A 30 -4.38 -7.74 -10.69
N TYR A 31 -4.61 -8.94 -10.14
CA TYR A 31 -3.97 -9.36 -8.90
C TYR A 31 -2.42 -9.32 -8.99
N ASP A 32 -1.83 -9.81 -10.09
CA ASP A 32 -0.36 -9.74 -10.28
C ASP A 32 0.16 -8.30 -10.31
N LYS A 33 -0.53 -7.41 -11.05
CA LYS A 33 -0.14 -6.00 -11.14
C LYS A 33 -0.23 -5.32 -9.78
N LEU A 34 -1.24 -5.67 -8.99
CA LEU A 34 -1.41 -5.13 -7.65
C LEU A 34 -0.31 -5.59 -6.71
N ALA A 35 0.02 -6.89 -6.70
CA ALA A 35 1.10 -7.45 -5.90
C ALA A 35 2.45 -6.78 -6.24
N ASN A 36 2.78 -6.70 -7.53
CA ASN A 36 4.00 -6.03 -7.98
C ASN A 36 4.02 -4.54 -7.59
N THR A 37 2.89 -3.84 -7.77
CA THR A 37 2.78 -2.41 -7.40
C THR A 37 3.02 -2.22 -5.90
N LEU A 38 2.54 -3.13 -5.04
CA LEU A 38 2.76 -3.07 -3.60
C LEU A 38 4.22 -3.32 -3.25
N LEU A 39 4.86 -4.33 -3.85
CA LEU A 39 6.28 -4.64 -3.63
C LEU A 39 7.18 -3.48 -4.04
N GLU A 40 6.97 -2.93 -5.23
CA GLU A 40 7.69 -1.74 -5.70
C GLU A 40 7.46 -0.54 -4.76
N THR A 41 6.24 -0.35 -4.26
CA THR A 41 5.96 0.71 -3.27
C THR A 41 6.72 0.47 -1.98
N PHE A 42 6.84 -0.77 -1.51
CA PHE A 42 7.59 -1.06 -0.30
C PHE A 42 9.09 -0.86 -0.49
N GLU A 43 9.61 -1.14 -1.69
CA GLU A 43 11.00 -0.89 -2.06
C GLU A 43 11.29 0.62 -2.18
N ASP A 44 10.53 1.35 -2.98
CA ASP A 44 10.68 2.79 -3.25
C ASP A 44 10.74 3.62 -1.96
N TYR A 45 9.94 3.25 -0.97
CA TYR A 45 9.82 3.96 0.30
C TYR A 45 10.56 3.28 1.45
N ASN A 46 11.37 2.25 1.16
CA ASN A 46 12.13 1.48 2.14
C ASN A 46 11.27 1.02 3.34
N LEU A 47 10.07 0.52 3.02
CA LEU A 47 9.06 0.01 3.97
C LEU A 47 9.19 -1.51 4.17
N GLN A 48 10.08 -2.18 3.45
CA GLN A 48 10.37 -3.60 3.63
C GLN A 48 10.68 -3.92 5.09
N GLY A 49 9.98 -4.90 5.67
CA GLY A 49 10.10 -5.26 7.10
C GLY A 49 9.51 -4.25 8.10
N LYS A 50 9.00 -3.10 7.64
CA LYS A 50 8.36 -2.07 8.49
C LYS A 50 6.83 -2.10 8.40
N VAL A 51 6.28 -2.69 7.34
CA VAL A 51 4.83 -2.85 7.18
C VAL A 51 4.32 -3.91 8.15
N THR A 52 3.47 -3.50 9.08
CA THR A 52 2.85 -4.40 10.06
C THR A 52 1.46 -4.87 9.64
N LYS A 53 0.78 -4.09 8.78
CA LYS A 53 -0.57 -4.39 8.31
C LYS A 53 -0.83 -3.71 6.97
N VAL A 54 -1.45 -4.46 6.06
CA VAL A 54 -2.04 -3.94 4.82
C VAL A 54 -3.56 -4.01 4.95
N VAL A 55 -4.24 -2.92 4.60
CA VAL A 55 -5.71 -2.83 4.66
C VAL A 55 -6.23 -2.52 3.26
N THR A 56 -7.05 -3.41 2.72
CA THR A 56 -7.69 -3.28 1.41
C THR A 56 -9.17 -3.57 1.51
N ASP A 57 -9.92 -3.25 0.46
CA ASP A 57 -11.29 -3.76 0.32
C ASP A 57 -11.29 -5.27 0.00
N ASN A 58 -12.49 -5.88 0.05
CA ASN A 58 -12.70 -7.30 -0.25
C ASN A 58 -12.75 -7.60 -1.76
N GLY A 59 -12.26 -6.71 -2.62
CA GLY A 59 -12.19 -6.96 -4.05
C GLY A 59 -11.34 -8.19 -4.35
N SER A 60 -11.84 -9.07 -5.22
CA SER A 60 -11.21 -10.38 -5.50
C SER A 60 -9.75 -10.30 -5.97
N ASN A 61 -9.36 -9.19 -6.61
CA ASN A 61 -7.97 -8.94 -6.98
C ASN A 61 -7.08 -8.60 -5.78
N PHE A 62 -7.61 -7.91 -4.75
CA PHE A 62 -6.86 -7.61 -3.52
C PHE A 62 -6.68 -8.85 -2.68
N VAL A 63 -7.72 -9.68 -2.55
CA VAL A 63 -7.67 -10.96 -1.82
C VAL A 63 -6.64 -11.92 -2.42
N LYS A 64 -6.41 -11.87 -3.74
CA LYS A 64 -5.44 -12.73 -4.43
C LYS A 64 -4.02 -12.17 -4.48
N ALA A 65 -3.85 -10.88 -4.24
CA ALA A 65 -2.56 -10.19 -4.36
C ALA A 65 -1.81 -10.07 -3.03
N LEU A 66 -2.51 -10.28 -1.91
CA LEU A 66 -2.00 -10.26 -0.54
C LEU A 66 -1.91 -11.68 0.00
#